data_AF-A0A3G2UPQ8-F1
#
_entry.id   AF-A0A3G2UPQ8-F1
#
_cell.length_a   1.000
_cell.length_b   1.000
_cell.length_c   1.000
_cell.angle_alpha   90.00
_cell.angle_beta   90.00
_cell.angle_gamma   90.00
#
_symmetry.space_group_name_H-M   'P 1'
#
loop_
_entity.id
_entity.type
_entity.pdbx_description
1 polymer ?
#
loop_
_entity_poly.entity_id
_entity_poly.type
_entity_poly.pdbx_seq_one_letter_code
_entity_poly.pdbx_strand_id
1 'polypeptide(L)'
;MNLADLLPEGSLDALTQQLGISREDTERGAQALLPSLIGSIDGKTAAPVEPAGLAAQVQALGGSRLIDNVVGSSPTDTGLGNQLLASLFGSKDVSREVAGKASQATGLDPAILKKMLPILAMLVAGHLAKRSGGQQGGLESILGSIAGALAGSDGSSGSATSAGGLGGILGSILGGR
;
A
#
# COMPACT_ATOMS: atom_id res chain seq x y z
N MET A 1 -2.83 -12.87 -3.69
CA MET A 1 -2.57 -11.60 -4.40
C MET A 1 -1.23 -11.71 -5.11
N ASN A 2 -1.15 -11.37 -6.39
CA ASN A 2 0.10 -11.42 -7.14
C ASN A 2 0.90 -10.11 -6.94
N LEU A 3 2.23 -10.21 -6.98
CA LEU A 3 3.14 -9.06 -6.86
C LEU A 3 2.85 -7.97 -7.91
N ALA A 4 2.49 -8.39 -9.12
CA ALA A 4 2.13 -7.52 -10.24
C ALA A 4 0.80 -6.75 -10.03
N ASP A 5 -0.08 -7.19 -9.12
CA ASP A 5 -1.32 -6.45 -8.82
C ASP A 5 -1.05 -5.29 -7.84
N LEU A 6 -0.06 -5.50 -6.97
CA LEU A 6 0.31 -4.59 -5.88
C LEU A 6 1.31 -3.52 -6.31
N LEU A 7 2.17 -3.84 -7.27
CA LEU A 7 3.19 -2.93 -7.76
C LEU A 7 2.87 -2.52 -9.21
N PRO A 8 3.06 -1.24 -9.57
CA PRO A 8 2.89 -0.81 -10.94
C PRO A 8 3.91 -1.49 -11.87
N GLU A 9 3.56 -1.64 -13.13
CA GLU A 9 4.44 -2.15 -14.19
C GLU A 9 5.78 -1.40 -14.20
N GLY A 10 6.90 -2.12 -14.37
CA GLY A 10 8.26 -1.55 -14.41
C GLY A 10 8.91 -1.30 -13.03
N SER A 11 8.16 -1.51 -11.94
CA SER A 11 8.68 -1.43 -10.56
C SER A 11 9.83 -2.39 -10.26
N LEU A 12 9.69 -3.65 -10.66
CA LEU A 12 10.71 -4.68 -10.44
C LEU A 12 11.98 -4.35 -11.24
N ASP A 13 11.82 -3.91 -12.48
CA ASP A 13 12.95 -3.46 -13.30
C ASP A 13 13.67 -2.27 -12.66
N ALA A 14 12.94 -1.27 -12.19
CA ALA A 14 13.52 -0.13 -11.48
C ALA A 14 14.29 -0.55 -10.22
N LEU A 15 13.72 -1.47 -9.43
CA LEU A 15 14.38 -2.01 -8.24
C LEU A 15 15.66 -2.79 -8.59
N THR A 16 15.63 -3.65 -9.61
CA THR A 16 16.82 -4.37 -10.06
C THR A 16 17.94 -3.42 -10.47
N GLN A 17 17.61 -2.37 -11.22
CA GLN A 17 18.59 -1.37 -11.67
C GLN A 17 19.13 -0.53 -10.52
N GLN A 18 18.29 -0.11 -9.58
CA GLN A 18 18.71 0.74 -8.47
C GLN A 18 19.49 0.00 -7.39
N LEU A 19 19.15 -1.27 -7.14
CA LEU A 19 19.80 -2.08 -6.12
C LEU A 19 20.98 -2.88 -6.68
N GLY A 20 21.08 -3.02 -8.00
CA GLY A 20 22.12 -3.81 -8.67
C GLY A 20 22.00 -5.30 -8.36
N ILE A 21 20.78 -5.81 -8.19
CA ILE A 21 20.49 -7.20 -7.85
C ILE A 21 19.71 -7.90 -8.97
N SER A 22 19.69 -9.22 -8.94
CA SER A 22 18.91 -10.03 -9.89
C SER A 22 17.41 -9.80 -9.72
N ARG A 23 16.65 -9.99 -10.81
CA ARG A 23 15.17 -9.93 -10.76
C ARG A 23 14.60 -10.92 -9.73
N GLU A 24 15.15 -12.11 -9.66
CA GLU A 24 14.75 -13.14 -8.69
C GLU A 24 14.97 -12.69 -7.22
N ASP A 25 16.06 -11.99 -6.93
CA ASP A 25 16.35 -11.46 -5.60
C ASP A 25 15.39 -10.31 -5.26
N THR A 26 15.09 -9.46 -6.24
CA THR A 26 14.12 -8.38 -6.09
C THR A 26 12.73 -8.94 -5.79
N GLU A 27 12.29 -9.96 -6.53
CA GLU A 27 11.00 -10.60 -6.33
C GLU A 27 10.89 -11.26 -4.96
N ARG A 28 11.89 -12.05 -4.57
CA ARG A 28 11.94 -12.69 -3.23
C ARG A 28 11.89 -11.65 -2.12
N GLY A 29 12.71 -10.62 -2.25
CA GLY A 29 12.77 -9.53 -1.31
C GLY A 29 11.46 -8.75 -1.19
N ALA A 30 10.84 -8.40 -2.33
CA ALA A 30 9.56 -7.70 -2.35
C ALA A 30 8.44 -8.56 -1.76
N GLN A 31 8.40 -9.86 -2.08
CA GLN A 31 7.43 -10.80 -1.50
C GLN A 31 7.55 -10.92 0.02
N ALA A 32 8.76 -10.85 0.57
CA ALA A 32 8.97 -10.90 2.01
C ALA A 32 8.62 -9.59 2.73
N LEU A 33 8.79 -8.44 2.07
CA LEU A 33 8.56 -7.12 2.68
C LEU A 33 7.12 -6.62 2.57
N LEU A 34 6.44 -6.95 1.46
CA LEU A 34 5.09 -6.44 1.17
C LEU A 34 4.04 -6.77 2.22
N PRO A 35 3.96 -8.00 2.77
CA PRO A 35 2.95 -8.33 3.79
C PRO A 35 3.07 -7.45 5.03
N SER A 36 4.30 -7.15 5.46
CA SER A 36 4.54 -6.26 6.59
C SER A 36 4.13 -4.82 6.28
N LEU A 37 4.42 -4.34 5.06
CA LEU A 37 4.03 -3.00 4.61
C LEU A 37 2.50 -2.86 4.53
N ILE A 38 1.81 -3.82 3.92
CA ILE A 38 0.34 -3.80 3.81
C ILE A 38 -0.30 -3.91 5.20
N GLY A 39 0.20 -4.79 6.07
CA GLY A 39 -0.29 -4.92 7.44
C GLY A 39 -0.16 -3.61 8.24
N SER A 40 0.89 -2.82 7.99
CA SER A 40 1.06 -1.50 8.59
C SER A 40 0.09 -0.44 8.06
N ILE A 41 -0.18 -0.44 6.75
CA ILE A 41 -1.15 0.47 6.11
C ILE A 41 -2.58 0.16 6.58
N ASP A 42 -2.91 -1.12 6.73
CA ASP A 42 -4.19 -1.61 7.21
C ASP A 42 -4.46 -1.32 8.70
N GLY A 43 -3.49 -0.73 9.42
CA GLY A 43 -3.60 -0.46 10.86
C GLY A 43 -3.63 -1.73 11.72
N LYS A 44 -3.20 -2.89 11.19
CA LYS A 44 -3.12 -4.17 11.93
C LYS A 44 -1.84 -4.28 12.77
N THR A 45 -1.10 -3.19 12.93
CA THR A 45 0.15 -3.11 13.68
C THR A 45 -0.06 -2.53 15.08
N ALA A 46 0.92 -2.72 15.97
CA ALA A 46 0.88 -2.21 17.34
C ALA A 46 0.78 -0.66 17.43
N ALA A 47 1.21 0.04 16.38
CA ALA A 47 0.97 1.47 16.18
C ALA A 47 -0.05 1.62 15.03
N PRO A 48 -1.31 1.99 15.32
CA PRO A 48 -2.30 2.25 14.29
C PRO A 48 -1.93 3.52 13.52
N VAL A 49 -1.87 3.41 12.20
CA VAL A 49 -1.67 4.55 11.31
C VAL A 49 -3.05 5.08 10.91
N GLU A 50 -3.26 6.38 11.07
CA GLU A 50 -4.45 7.05 10.54
C GLU A 50 -4.36 7.08 9.01
N PRO A 51 -5.23 6.36 8.29
CA PRO A 51 -5.13 6.24 6.84
C PRO A 51 -5.35 7.57 6.12
N ALA A 52 -6.17 8.46 6.69
CA ALA A 52 -6.35 9.83 6.19
C ALA A 52 -5.07 10.67 6.35
N GLY A 53 -4.37 10.55 7.48
CA GLY A 53 -3.10 11.25 7.72
C GLY A 53 -2.00 10.75 6.78
N LEU A 54 -1.94 9.44 6.57
CA LEU A 54 -1.03 8.83 5.60
C LEU A 54 -1.34 9.31 4.17
N ALA A 55 -2.63 9.33 3.77
CA ALA A 55 -3.04 9.80 2.45
C ALA A 55 -2.62 11.26 2.21
N ALA A 56 -2.86 12.13 3.19
CA ALA A 56 -2.46 13.53 3.13
C ALA A 56 -0.95 13.69 3.02
N GLN A 57 -0.18 12.90 3.78
CA GLN A 57 1.28 12.91 3.71
C GLN A 57 1.76 12.43 2.33
N VAL A 58 1.25 11.31 1.83
CA VAL A 58 1.60 10.78 0.50
C VAL A 58 1.29 11.82 -0.58
N GLN A 59 0.13 12.48 -0.50
CA GLN A 59 -0.25 13.54 -1.42
C GLN A 59 0.72 14.74 -1.33
N ALA A 60 1.11 15.15 -0.12
CA ALA A 60 2.05 16.24 0.12
C ALA A 60 3.47 15.92 -0.39
N LEU A 61 3.89 14.64 -0.34
CA LEU A 61 5.18 14.17 -0.86
C LEU A 61 5.19 14.00 -2.40
N GLY A 62 4.06 14.14 -3.07
CA GLY A 62 3.95 14.07 -4.54
C GLY A 62 2.93 13.07 -5.08
N GLY A 63 2.24 12.32 -4.21
CA GLY A 63 1.16 11.42 -4.58
C GLY A 63 1.59 10.36 -5.60
N SER A 64 0.93 10.35 -6.76
CA SER A 64 1.27 9.44 -7.86
C SER A 64 2.67 9.65 -8.44
N ARG A 65 3.27 10.83 -8.27
CA ARG A 65 4.64 11.13 -8.72
C ARG A 65 5.72 10.39 -7.96
N LEU A 66 5.38 9.79 -6.81
CA LEU A 66 6.29 8.90 -6.09
C LEU A 66 6.66 7.67 -6.93
N ILE A 67 5.75 7.19 -7.79
CA ILE A 67 6.04 6.10 -8.74
C ILE A 67 7.08 6.57 -9.77
N ASP A 68 6.91 7.77 -10.32
CA ASP A 68 7.84 8.35 -11.31
C ASP A 68 9.23 8.57 -10.70
N ASN A 69 9.32 8.87 -9.40
CA ASN A 69 10.61 8.99 -8.69
C ASN A 69 11.35 7.65 -8.56
N VAL A 70 10.61 6.54 -8.54
CA VAL A 70 11.18 5.20 -8.42
C VAL A 70 11.51 4.60 -9.78
N VAL A 71 10.57 4.69 -10.72
CA VAL A 71 10.66 4.10 -12.06
C VAL A 71 11.42 5.00 -13.05
N GLY A 72 11.59 6.28 -12.71
CA GLY A 72 12.35 7.23 -13.50
C GLY A 72 13.86 6.94 -13.51
N SER A 73 14.57 7.61 -14.41
CA SER A 73 16.03 7.48 -14.57
C SER A 73 16.85 8.16 -13.46
N SER A 74 16.19 8.88 -12.54
CA SER A 74 16.85 9.55 -11.42
C SER A 74 17.02 8.59 -10.23
N PRO A 75 18.08 8.74 -9.42
CA PRO A 75 18.22 7.98 -8.20
C PRO A 75 17.03 8.26 -7.26
N THR A 76 16.36 7.20 -6.81
CA THR A 76 15.23 7.33 -5.88
C THR A 76 15.66 8.05 -4.61
N ASP A 77 14.93 9.10 -4.25
CA ASP A 77 15.12 9.77 -2.96
C ASP A 77 14.65 8.86 -1.82
N THR A 78 15.59 8.13 -1.24
CA THR A 78 15.32 7.27 -0.07
C THR A 78 14.85 8.07 1.15
N GLY A 79 15.07 9.38 1.21
CA GLY A 79 14.59 10.28 2.27
C GLY A 79 13.06 10.36 2.32
N LEU A 80 12.41 10.51 1.17
CA LEU A 80 10.95 10.50 1.05
C LEU A 80 10.36 9.17 1.51
N GLY A 81 10.96 8.05 1.07
CA GLY A 81 10.56 6.72 1.51
C GLY A 81 10.73 6.53 3.02
N ASN A 82 11.83 7.02 3.59
CA ASN A 82 12.07 6.96 5.04
C ASN A 82 11.06 7.77 5.86
N GLN A 83 10.59 8.92 5.34
CA GLN A 83 9.53 9.71 5.99
C GLN A 83 8.19 8.98 5.98
N LEU A 84 7.85 8.36 4.85
CA LEU A 84 6.65 7.56 4.74
C LEU A 84 6.70 6.34 5.67
N LEU A 85 7.85 5.67 5.73
CA LEU A 85 8.06 4.52 6.63
C LEU A 85 7.94 4.88 8.10
N ALA A 86 8.42 6.05 8.51
CA ALA A 86 8.26 6.52 9.87
C ALA A 86 6.77 6.72 10.22
N SER A 87 5.96 7.13 9.25
CA SER A 87 4.50 7.26 9.42
C SER A 87 3.80 5.90 9.42
N LEU A 88 4.20 5.00 8.52
CA LEU A 88 3.61 3.67 8.37
C LEU A 88 3.91 2.72 9.52
N PHE A 89 5.18 2.66 9.93
CA PHE A 89 5.61 1.74 10.96
C PHE A 89 5.70 2.40 12.35
N GLY A 90 5.45 3.71 12.44
CA GLY A 90 5.61 4.53 13.65
C GLY A 90 7.08 4.83 14.01
N SER A 91 7.98 3.87 13.77
CA SER A 91 9.39 3.98 14.14
C SER A 91 10.32 3.35 13.10
N LYS A 92 11.50 3.96 12.92
CA LYS A 92 12.56 3.43 12.05
C LYS A 92 13.06 2.05 12.53
N ASP A 93 12.95 1.76 13.82
CA ASP A 93 13.34 0.47 14.39
C ASP A 93 12.47 -0.66 13.87
N VAL A 94 11.15 -0.45 13.76
CA VAL A 94 10.23 -1.43 13.18
C VAL A 94 10.56 -1.65 11.71
N SER A 95 10.85 -0.60 10.95
CA SER A 95 11.31 -0.74 9.55
C SER A 95 12.59 -1.58 9.44
N ARG A 96 13.53 -1.42 10.37
CA ARG A 96 14.77 -2.21 10.42
C ARG A 96 14.50 -3.67 10.78
N GLU A 97 13.59 -3.92 11.71
CA GLU A 97 13.19 -5.27 12.11
C GLU A 97 12.51 -6.01 10.94
N VAL A 98 11.62 -5.34 10.20
CA VAL A 98 10.98 -5.89 8.99
C VAL A 98 12.03 -6.27 7.95
N ALA A 99 13.02 -5.40 7.69
CA ALA A 99 14.12 -5.73 6.79
C ALA A 99 14.97 -6.91 7.29
N GLY A 100 15.20 -7.00 8.61
CA GLY A 100 15.91 -8.12 9.23
C GLY A 100 15.17 -9.45 9.10
N LYS A 101 13.86 -9.46 9.32
CA LYS A 101 13.01 -10.64 9.13
C LYS A 101 12.95 -11.08 7.67
N ALA A 102 12.82 -10.13 6.75
CA ALA A 102 12.88 -10.44 5.32
C ALA A 102 14.24 -11.01 4.91
N SER A 103 15.35 -10.54 5.51
CA SER A 103 16.69 -11.08 5.26
C SER A 103 16.76 -12.55 5.67
N GLN A 104 16.26 -12.88 6.86
CA GLN A 104 16.20 -14.26 7.36
C GLN A 104 15.33 -15.16 6.49
N ALA A 105 14.21 -14.65 5.98
CA ALA A 105 13.29 -15.42 5.14
C ALA A 105 13.81 -15.63 3.70
N THR A 106 14.51 -14.65 3.14
CA THR A 106 14.93 -14.66 1.72
C THR A 106 16.38 -15.07 1.50
N GLY A 107 17.21 -14.99 2.55
CA GLY A 107 18.66 -15.15 2.45
C GLY A 107 19.39 -13.95 1.83
N LEU A 108 18.70 -12.83 1.59
CA LEU A 108 19.27 -11.62 1.00
C LEU A 108 19.99 -10.76 2.04
N ASP A 109 20.97 -9.98 1.59
CA ASP A 109 21.71 -9.07 2.45
C ASP A 109 20.77 -8.04 3.11
N PRO A 110 20.82 -7.88 4.45
CA PRO A 110 19.93 -6.96 5.16
C PRO A 110 20.13 -5.49 4.73
N ALA A 111 21.32 -5.11 4.25
CA ALA A 111 21.57 -3.77 3.72
C ALA A 111 20.83 -3.53 2.40
N ILE A 112 20.70 -4.55 1.54
CA ILE A 112 19.91 -4.47 0.30
C ILE A 112 18.44 -4.30 0.64
N LEU A 113 17.91 -5.13 1.54
CA LEU A 113 16.51 -5.05 1.96
C LEU A 113 16.17 -3.72 2.64
N LYS A 114 17.08 -3.19 3.45
CA LYS A 114 16.93 -1.85 4.05
C LYS A 114 16.88 -0.73 3.02
N LYS A 115 17.57 -0.87 1.88
CA LYS A 115 17.49 0.09 0.76
C LYS A 115 16.23 -0.10 -0.07
N MET A 116 15.79 -1.35 -0.22
CA MET A 116 14.61 -1.71 -0.99
C MET A 116 13.30 -1.30 -0.30
N LEU A 117 13.26 -1.38 1.03
CA LEU A 117 12.07 -1.15 1.84
C LEU A 117 11.50 0.30 1.67
N PRO A 118 12.30 1.38 1.72
CA PRO A 118 11.83 2.74 1.38
C PRO A 118 11.32 2.90 -0.04
N ILE A 119 11.96 2.23 -1.01
CA ILE A 119 11.59 2.32 -2.42
C ILE A 119 10.24 1.64 -2.64
N LEU A 120 10.04 0.43 -2.08
CA LEU A 120 8.77 -0.28 -2.10
C LEU A 120 7.65 0.51 -1.43
N ALA A 121 7.93 1.15 -0.30
CA ALA A 121 6.95 1.98 0.40
C ALA A 121 6.43 3.12 -0.49
N MET A 122 7.33 3.85 -1.15
CA MET A 122 6.95 4.92 -2.07
C MET A 122 6.17 4.42 -3.28
N LEU A 123 6.54 3.25 -3.78
CA LEU A 123 5.91 2.66 -4.95
C LEU A 123 4.47 2.21 -4.66
N VAL A 124 4.26 1.52 -3.54
CA VAL A 124 2.93 1.10 -3.08
C VAL A 124 2.06 2.31 -2.73
N ALA A 125 2.60 3.27 -1.99
CA ALA A 125 1.88 4.49 -1.64
C ALA A 125 1.55 5.34 -2.87
N GLY A 126 2.49 5.48 -3.80
CA GLY A 126 2.28 6.17 -5.06
C GLY A 126 1.25 5.48 -5.94
N HIS A 127 1.26 4.14 -6.02
CA HIS A 127 0.25 3.35 -6.75
C HIS A 127 -1.15 3.54 -6.17
N LEU A 128 -1.24 3.53 -4.84
CA LEU A 128 -2.49 3.77 -4.14
C LEU A 128 -2.98 5.21 -4.33
N ALA A 129 -2.08 6.19 -4.25
CA ALA A 129 -2.37 7.59 -4.54
C ALA A 129 -2.79 7.80 -6.00
N LYS A 130 -2.20 7.08 -6.95
CA LYS A 130 -2.59 7.11 -8.37
C LYS A 130 -3.99 6.57 -8.59
N ARG A 131 -4.37 5.45 -7.95
CA ARG A 131 -5.75 4.95 -8.00
C ARG A 131 -6.72 5.91 -7.30
N SER A 132 -6.30 6.49 -6.18
CA SER A 132 -7.07 7.48 -5.39
C SER A 132 -7.36 8.74 -6.21
N GLY A 133 -6.37 9.28 -6.92
CA GLY A 133 -6.52 10.49 -7.72
C GLY A 133 -7.45 10.35 -8.94
N GLY A 134 -7.79 9.13 -9.35
CA GLY A 134 -8.76 8.86 -10.41
C GLY A 134 -10.19 8.62 -9.94
N GLN A 135 -10.40 8.39 -8.63
CA GLN A 135 -11.69 8.07 -8.03
C GLN A 135 -12.08 9.20 -7.07
N GLN A 136 -13.27 9.79 -7.22
CA GLN A 136 -13.77 10.92 -6.41
C GLN A 136 -13.84 10.68 -4.87
N GLY A 137 -13.41 9.51 -4.36
CA GLY A 137 -13.45 9.11 -2.95
C GLY A 137 -12.09 8.96 -2.25
N GLY A 138 -10.97 9.33 -2.87
CA GLY A 138 -9.65 9.35 -2.22
C GLY A 138 -9.11 7.98 -1.74
N LEU A 139 -7.98 8.01 -1.03
CA LEU A 139 -7.30 6.81 -0.50
C LEU A 139 -8.18 6.04 0.49
N GLU A 140 -9.05 6.76 1.21
CA GLU A 140 -9.97 6.21 2.21
C GLU A 140 -11.01 5.26 1.59
N SER A 141 -11.54 5.59 0.42
CA SER A 141 -12.44 4.70 -0.32
C SER A 141 -11.74 3.43 -0.78
N ILE A 142 -10.45 3.53 -1.16
CA ILE A 142 -9.68 2.36 -1.60
C ILE A 142 -9.31 1.49 -0.40
N LEU A 143 -8.83 2.06 0.71
CA LEU A 143 -8.62 1.30 1.93
C LEU A 143 -9.91 0.67 2.43
N GLY A 144 -11.04 1.39 2.40
CA GLY A 144 -12.35 0.84 2.73
C GLY A 144 -12.74 -0.35 1.84
N SER A 145 -12.42 -0.30 0.55
CA SER A 145 -12.65 -1.41 -0.38
C SER A 145 -11.74 -2.61 -0.14
N ILE A 146 -10.46 -2.39 0.20
CA ILE A 146 -9.49 -3.47 0.51
C ILE A 146 -9.81 -4.09 1.87
N ALA A 147 -10.08 -3.26 2.88
CA ALA A 147 -10.50 -3.69 4.19
C ALA A 147 -11.83 -4.45 4.11
N GLY A 148 -12.79 -3.98 3.30
CA GLY A 148 -14.04 -4.69 3.04
C GLY A 148 -13.86 -6.01 2.27
N ALA A 149 -12.95 -6.05 1.30
CA ALA A 149 -12.64 -7.27 0.53
C ALA A 149 -11.92 -8.33 1.39
N LEU A 150 -11.07 -7.91 2.33
CA LEU A 150 -10.34 -8.81 3.23
C LEU A 150 -11.17 -9.20 4.47
N ALA A 151 -12.00 -8.31 4.99
CA ALA A 151 -12.95 -8.62 6.07
C ALA A 151 -14.16 -9.43 5.58
N GLY A 152 -14.45 -9.39 4.28
CA GLY A 152 -15.56 -10.10 3.64
C GLY A 152 -15.26 -11.52 3.16
N SER A 153 -14.06 -12.08 3.42
CA SER A 153 -13.70 -13.44 2.99
C SER A 153 -13.98 -14.54 4.02
N ASP A 154 -14.52 -14.20 5.19
CA ASP A 154 -14.89 -15.16 6.24
C ASP A 154 -16.35 -14.93 6.67
N GLY A 155 -17.29 -15.60 6.00
CA GLY A 155 -18.68 -15.71 6.48
C GLY A 155 -19.75 -15.39 5.45
N SER A 156 -20.49 -16.44 5.09
CA SER A 156 -21.78 -16.40 4.39
C SER A 156 -22.77 -15.36 4.94
N SER A 157 -23.58 -14.80 4.02
CA SER A 157 -24.88 -14.14 4.24
C SER A 157 -24.89 -12.75 4.87
N GLY A 158 -25.40 -11.76 4.11
CA GLY A 158 -25.84 -10.49 4.70
C GLY A 158 -25.94 -9.34 3.71
N SER A 159 -27.17 -9.05 3.30
CA SER A 159 -27.59 -7.84 2.61
C SER A 159 -27.21 -6.54 3.35
N ALA A 160 -27.29 -5.42 2.61
CA ALA A 160 -27.37 -4.02 3.02
C ALA A 160 -26.04 -3.23 3.09
N THR A 161 -25.90 -2.01 2.56
CA THR A 161 -26.79 -1.11 1.80
C THR A 161 -25.91 0.02 1.30
N SER A 162 -25.84 0.23 -0.02
CA SER A 162 -25.44 1.52 -0.58
C SER A 162 -26.57 2.52 -0.34
N ALA A 163 -26.55 3.20 0.80
CA ALA A 163 -27.49 4.27 1.13
C ALA A 163 -27.10 5.56 0.39
N GLY A 164 -27.41 5.58 -0.91
CA GLY A 164 -27.36 6.74 -1.77
C GLY A 164 -28.51 6.66 -2.77
N GLY A 165 -29.52 7.50 -2.58
CA GLY A 165 -30.55 7.78 -3.59
C GLY A 165 -31.92 7.12 -3.32
N LEU A 166 -32.80 7.86 -2.63
CA LEU A 166 -34.20 8.17 -2.97
C LEU A 166 -35.18 7.05 -3.45
N GLY A 167 -34.80 5.78 -3.50
CA GLY A 167 -35.63 4.68 -4.01
C GLY A 167 -36.55 4.03 -2.97
N GLY A 168 -36.30 4.23 -1.68
CA GLY A 168 -37.05 3.56 -0.60
C GLY A 168 -38.41 4.21 -0.28
N ILE A 169 -38.59 5.49 -0.57
CA ILE A 169 -39.82 6.22 -0.19
C ILE A 169 -40.98 6.02 -1.17
N LEU A 170 -40.74 5.48 -2.36
CA LEU A 170 -41.79 5.19 -3.35
C LEU A 170 -42.38 3.78 -3.20
N GLY A 171 -41.71 2.88 -2.47
CA GLY A 171 -42.20 1.53 -2.21
C GLY A 171 -43.18 1.42 -1.03
N SER A 172 -43.12 2.35 -0.07
CA SER A 172 -43.91 2.31 1.16
C SER A 172 -45.29 2.97 1.07
N ILE A 173 -45.61 3.64 -0.04
CA ILE A 173 -46.90 4.34 -0.25
C ILE A 173 -47.86 3.59 -1.20
N LEU A 174 -47.38 2.56 -1.91
CA LEU A 174 -48.19 1.82 -2.89
C LEU A 174 -48.60 0.42 -2.43
N GLY A 175 -48.12 -0.04 -1.27
CA GLY A 175 -48.31 -1.42 -0.78
C GLY A 175 -49.32 -1.63 0.35
N GLY A 176 -50.00 -0.60 0.84
CA GLY A 176 -50.91 -0.70 1.99
C GLY A 176 -52.36 -0.43 1.62
N ARG A 177 -53.10 -1.49 1.26
CA ARG A 177 -54.56 -1.53 1.41
C ARG A 177 -54.91 -2.72 2.29
#